data_AF-A0A841YEI2-F1
#
_entry.id   AF-A0A841YEI2-F1
#
_cell.length_a   1.000
_cell.length_b   1.000
_cell.length_c   1.000
_cell.angle_alpha   90.00
_cell.angle_beta   90.00
_cell.angle_gamma   90.00
#
_symmetry.space_group_name_H-M   'P 1'
#
loop_
_entity.id
_entity.type
_entity.pdbx_description
1 polymer ?
#
loop_
_entity_poly.entity_id
_entity_poly.type
_entity_poly.pdbx_seq_one_letter_code
_entity_poly.pdbx_strand_id
1 'polypeptide(L)'
;MSTQVTKQVGPSILPTDAKDTFLVVDMKGKNNGDEKVIVDSSFFKLLRGSITYDANASASMFANQGEDGNITNSLFRSELNPDVTEETANATDLILET
;
A
#
# COMPACT_ATOMS: atom_id res chain seq x y z
N MET A 1 -0.63 2.41 12.04
CA MET A 1 0.10 3.01 10.92
C MET A 1 1.57 3.01 11.29
N SER A 2 2.41 2.54 10.39
CA SER A 2 3.87 2.55 10.50
C SER A 2 4.47 2.97 9.16
N THR A 3 5.72 3.41 9.17
CA THR A 3 6.42 3.85 7.96
C THR A 3 7.82 3.24 7.89
N GLN A 4 8.27 2.89 6.69
CA GLN A 4 9.62 2.40 6.42
C GLN A 4 10.20 3.14 5.22
N VAL A 5 11.49 3.46 5.26
CA VAL A 5 12.23 3.96 4.09
C VAL A 5 13.11 2.83 3.58
N THR A 6 13.03 2.52 2.29
CA THR A 6 13.78 1.43 1.67
C THR A 6 14.23 1.81 0.26
N LYS A 7 15.24 1.12 -0.28
CA LYS A 7 15.66 1.24 -1.68
C LYS A 7 14.93 0.25 -2.59
N GLN A 8 14.25 -0.74 -2.02
CA GLN A 8 13.76 -1.90 -2.74
C GLN A 8 12.52 -2.48 -2.06
N VAL A 9 11.61 -3.05 -2.85
CA VAL A 9 10.42 -3.80 -2.40
C VAL A 9 10.20 -5.07 -3.22
N GLY A 10 9.38 -5.97 -2.70
CA GLY A 10 8.99 -7.21 -3.37
C GLY A 10 9.94 -8.38 -3.15
N PRO A 11 9.70 -9.50 -3.84
CA PRO A 11 10.39 -10.76 -3.58
C PRO A 11 11.88 -10.68 -3.91
N SER A 12 12.68 -11.40 -3.14
CA SER A 12 14.14 -11.40 -3.25
C SER A 12 14.67 -11.82 -4.64
N ILE A 13 13.94 -12.69 -5.33
CA ILE A 13 14.32 -13.19 -6.66
C ILE A 13 13.99 -12.23 -7.81
N LEU A 14 13.02 -11.33 -7.61
CA LEU A 14 12.62 -10.33 -8.60
C LEU A 14 12.18 -9.03 -7.92
N PRO A 15 13.13 -8.29 -7.36
CA PRO A 15 12.78 -7.08 -6.64
C PRO A 15 12.48 -5.89 -7.56
N THR A 16 11.80 -4.91 -6.99
CA THR A 16 11.63 -3.59 -7.59
C THR A 16 12.48 -2.58 -6.85
N ASP A 17 13.39 -1.93 -7.55
CA ASP A 17 14.26 -0.87 -7.02
C ASP A 17 13.64 0.52 -7.19
N ALA A 18 13.89 1.40 -6.23
CA ALA A 18 13.58 2.83 -6.34
C ALA A 18 14.66 3.56 -7.15
N LYS A 19 14.29 4.58 -7.92
CA LYS A 19 15.25 5.53 -8.50
C LYS A 19 16.04 6.27 -7.43
N ASP A 20 15.37 6.70 -6.37
CA ASP A 20 16.03 7.17 -5.15
C ASP A 20 15.60 6.34 -3.94
N THR A 21 14.47 6.63 -3.33
CA THR A 21 13.96 5.84 -2.20
C THR A 21 12.48 5.57 -2.36
N PHE A 22 12.01 4.54 -1.68
CA PHE A 22 10.60 4.32 -1.41
C PHE A 22 10.32 4.67 0.05
N LEU A 23 9.32 5.50 0.28
CA LEU A 23 8.60 5.53 1.55
C LEU A 23 7.50 4.47 1.48
N VAL A 24 7.47 3.55 2.43
CA VAL A 24 6.44 2.53 2.59
C VAL A 24 5.58 2.94 3.76
N VAL A 25 4.26 3.03 3.59
CA VAL A 25 3.33 3.44 4.65
C VAL A 25 2.29 2.35 4.87
N ASP A 26 2.51 1.53 5.89
CA ASP A 26 1.57 0.48 6.27
C ASP A 26 0.38 1.06 7.05
N MET A 27 -0.83 0.77 6.56
CA MET A 27 -2.08 1.33 7.06
C MET A 27 -3.05 0.22 7.48
N LYS A 28 -4.03 0.59 8.31
CA LYS A 28 -5.16 -0.29 8.63
C LYS A 28 -6.43 0.52 8.51
N GLY A 29 -7.36 0.05 7.70
CA GLY A 29 -8.68 0.62 7.54
C GLY A 29 -9.71 -0.20 8.32
N LYS A 30 -10.71 0.48 8.89
CA LYS A 30 -11.92 -0.17 9.40
C LYS A 30 -13.13 0.47 8.72
N ASN A 31 -14.00 -0.34 8.14
CA ASN A 31 -15.30 0.12 7.69
C ASN A 31 -16.26 0.24 8.89
N ASN A 32 -16.57 1.47 9.30
CA ASN A 32 -17.53 1.76 10.37
C ASN A 32 -18.93 2.09 9.83
N GLY A 33 -19.15 1.94 8.52
CA GLY A 33 -20.47 2.05 7.91
C GLY A 33 -21.28 0.77 8.04
N ASP A 34 -22.49 0.82 7.49
CA ASP A 34 -23.45 -0.29 7.40
C ASP A 34 -23.42 -0.98 6.02
N GLU A 35 -22.71 -0.41 5.05
CA GLU A 35 -22.55 -0.94 3.70
C GLU A 35 -21.09 -1.28 3.38
N LYS A 36 -20.90 -2.22 2.45
CA LYS A 36 -19.58 -2.59 1.93
C LYS A 36 -18.94 -1.42 1.18
N VAL A 37 -17.66 -1.14 1.44
CA VAL A 37 -16.91 -0.10 0.73
C VAL A 37 -15.76 -0.71 -0.08
N ILE A 38 -15.46 -0.11 -1.22
CA ILE A 38 -14.24 -0.43 -1.98
C ILE A 38 -13.18 0.57 -1.54
N VAL A 39 -11.99 0.07 -1.23
CA VAL A 39 -10.80 0.89 -0.96
C VAL A 39 -9.78 0.63 -2.06
N ASP A 40 -9.10 1.70 -2.46
CA ASP A 40 -8.02 1.66 -3.42
C ASP A 40 -6.89 2.60 -2.95
N SER A 41 -5.64 2.26 -3.26
CA SER A 41 -4.48 3.08 -2.87
C SER A 41 -4.52 4.48 -3.50
N SER A 42 -5.17 4.64 -4.66
CA SER A 42 -5.34 5.95 -5.31
C SER A 42 -6.16 6.96 -4.51
N PHE A 43 -6.90 6.51 -3.49
CA PHE A 43 -7.66 7.38 -2.59
C PHE A 43 -6.78 8.10 -1.56
N PHE A 44 -5.55 7.64 -1.37
CA PHE A 44 -4.60 8.23 -0.43
C PHE A 44 -3.55 9.07 -1.16
N LYS A 45 -3.19 10.20 -0.57
CA LYS A 45 -2.13 11.10 -1.04
C LYS A 45 -1.18 11.40 0.10
N LEU A 46 0.13 11.50 -0.16
CA LEU A 46 1.05 12.07 0.81
C LEU A 46 1.22 13.57 0.56
N LEU A 47 1.17 14.35 1.63
CA LEU A 47 1.47 15.77 1.60
C LEU A 47 2.82 16.03 2.28
N ARG A 48 3.72 16.76 1.60
CA ARG A 48 4.96 17.29 2.17
C ARG A 48 5.05 18.78 1.87
N GLY A 49 4.60 19.61 2.82
CA GLY A 49 4.44 21.03 2.58
C GLY A 49 3.41 21.28 1.47
N SER A 50 3.84 21.88 0.36
CA SER A 50 3.01 22.12 -0.82
C SER A 50 3.04 20.99 -1.86
N ILE A 51 3.87 19.96 -1.67
CA ILE A 51 4.00 18.85 -2.61
C ILE A 51 2.97 17.78 -2.26
N THR A 52 2.23 17.32 -3.27
CA THR A 52 1.33 16.16 -3.18
C THR A 52 1.95 15.02 -3.98
N TYR A 53 2.00 13.83 -3.37
CA TYR A 53 2.51 12.64 -4.02
C TYR A 53 1.41 11.57 -4.15
N ASP A 54 1.43 10.89 -5.29
CA ASP A 54 0.57 9.76 -5.60
C ASP A 54 1.26 8.44 -5.24
N ALA A 55 0.47 7.46 -4.83
CA ALA A 55 0.90 6.08 -4.68
C ALA A 55 1.46 5.51 -6.00
N ASN A 56 2.65 4.90 -5.98
CA ASN A 56 3.16 4.12 -7.10
C ASN A 56 2.51 2.74 -7.13
N ALA A 57 1.42 2.59 -7.88
CA ALA A 57 0.62 1.35 -7.94
C ALA A 57 1.42 0.09 -8.32
N SER A 58 2.42 0.20 -9.21
CA SER A 58 3.25 -0.93 -9.60
C SER A 58 4.14 -1.39 -8.45
N ALA A 59 4.88 -0.46 -7.84
CA ALA A 59 5.74 -0.79 -6.70
C ALA A 59 4.92 -1.30 -5.51
N SER A 60 3.71 -0.77 -5.32
CA SER A 60 2.74 -1.22 -4.32
C SER A 60 2.38 -2.69 -4.49
N MET A 61 2.07 -3.09 -5.72
CA MET A 61 1.74 -4.48 -6.05
C MET A 61 2.90 -5.42 -5.70
N PHE A 62 4.13 -5.06 -6.07
CA PHE A 62 5.32 -5.86 -5.75
C PHE A 62 5.62 -5.90 -4.26
N ALA A 63 5.45 -4.79 -3.54
CA ALA A 63 5.70 -4.76 -2.10
C ALA A 63 4.76 -5.66 -1.29
N ASN A 64 3.56 -5.91 -1.79
CA ASN A 64 2.60 -6.83 -1.20
C ASN A 64 2.69 -8.26 -1.76
N GLN A 65 3.67 -8.51 -2.63
CA GLN A 65 3.95 -9.83 -3.19
C GLN A 65 4.95 -10.58 -2.31
N GLY A 66 4.60 -11.81 -1.90
CA GLY A 66 5.48 -12.71 -1.17
C GLY A 66 6.54 -13.37 -2.06
N GLU A 67 7.49 -14.07 -1.44
CA GLU A 67 8.55 -14.84 -2.14
C GLU A 67 8.00 -15.94 -3.06
N ASP A 68 6.78 -16.43 -2.78
CA ASP A 68 6.06 -17.39 -3.61
C ASP A 68 5.34 -16.75 -4.80
N GLY A 69 5.41 -15.42 -4.93
CA GLY A 69 4.77 -14.64 -5.98
C GLY A 69 3.30 -14.29 -5.69
N ASN A 70 2.73 -14.72 -4.57
CA ASN A 70 1.34 -14.41 -4.23
C ASN A 70 1.22 -13.03 -3.58
N ILE A 71 0.18 -12.28 -3.97
CA ILE A 71 -0.16 -10.99 -3.35
C ILE A 71 -1.11 -11.27 -2.20
N THR A 72 -0.70 -10.94 -0.98
CA THR A 72 -1.49 -11.26 0.23
C THR A 72 -2.17 -10.05 0.85
N ASN A 73 -1.65 -8.84 0.60
CA ASN A 73 -1.99 -7.64 1.37
C ASN A 73 -2.13 -6.37 0.51
N SER A 74 -2.65 -6.44 -0.72
CA SER A 74 -2.81 -5.24 -1.55
C SER A 74 -4.11 -4.49 -1.25
N LEU A 75 -4.06 -3.14 -1.24
CA LEU A 75 -5.25 -2.30 -1.25
C LEU A 75 -5.88 -2.13 -2.64
N PHE A 76 -5.33 -2.73 -3.69
CA PHE A 76 -5.86 -2.59 -5.04
C PHE A 76 -7.27 -3.20 -5.13
N ARG A 77 -8.28 -2.32 -5.19
CA ARG A 77 -9.71 -2.67 -5.18
C ARG A 77 -10.12 -3.63 -4.07
N SER A 78 -9.57 -3.47 -2.86
CA SER A 78 -10.01 -4.28 -1.71
C SER A 78 -11.44 -3.92 -1.33
N GLU A 79 -12.24 -4.94 -1.03
CA GLU A 79 -13.56 -4.74 -0.46
C GLU A 79 -13.44 -4.79 1.07
N LEU A 80 -13.98 -3.79 1.77
CA LEU A 80 -14.09 -3.76 3.21
C LEU A 80 -15.54 -3.95 3.63
N ASN A 81 -15.85 -5.07 4.27
CA ASN A 81 -17.18 -5.33 4.80
C ASN A 81 -17.40 -4.61 6.15
N PRO A 82 -18.65 -4.23 6.49
CA PRO A 82 -18.98 -3.69 7.80
C PRO A 82 -18.53 -4.61 8.94
N ASP A 83 -18.07 -4.00 10.04
CA ASP A 83 -17.79 -4.68 11.32
C ASP A 83 -16.69 -5.78 11.30
N VAL A 84 -15.88 -5.83 10.23
CA VAL A 84 -14.69 -6.68 10.18
C VAL A 84 -13.51 -5.94 10.81
N THR A 85 -13.03 -6.43 11.96
CA THR A 85 -11.86 -5.87 12.68
C THR A 85 -10.52 -6.18 12.02
N GLU A 86 -10.49 -7.15 11.08
CA GLU A 86 -9.26 -7.72 10.52
C GLU A 86 -9.21 -7.81 8.99
N GLU A 87 -9.98 -7.00 8.25
CA GLU A 87 -9.62 -6.76 6.84
C GLU A 87 -8.46 -5.77 6.82
N THR A 88 -7.27 -6.32 7.02
CA THR A 88 -6.05 -5.56 7.11
C THR A 88 -5.63 -5.17 5.70
N ALA A 89 -6.11 -4.00 5.29
CA ALA A 89 -5.57 -3.21 4.21
C ALA A 89 -4.12 -2.78 4.48
N ASN A 90 -3.18 -3.73 4.63
CA ASN A 90 -1.75 -3.45 4.78
C ASN A 90 -1.21 -2.96 3.43
N ALA A 91 -1.62 -1.78 3.00
CA ALA A 91 -1.02 -1.16 1.85
C ALA A 91 0.42 -0.84 2.20
N THR A 92 1.37 -1.51 1.55
CA THR A 92 2.66 -0.87 1.27
C THR A 92 2.51 0.08 0.07
N ASP A 93 1.38 0.78 -0.04
CA ASP A 93 0.93 1.29 -1.33
C ASP A 93 1.28 2.76 -1.55
N LEU A 94 1.68 3.48 -0.50
CA LEU A 94 2.18 4.84 -0.67
C LEU A 94 3.67 4.83 -0.95
N ILE A 95 4.09 4.08 -1.98
CA ILE A 95 5.47 4.09 -2.44
C ILE A 95 5.73 5.36 -3.24
N LEU A 96 6.53 6.25 -2.67
CA LEU A 96 6.92 7.51 -3.28
C LEU A 96 8.35 7.42 -3.73
N GLU A 97 8.59 7.72 -5.00
CA GLU A 97 9.92 7.83 -5.59
C GLU A 97 10.32 9.32 -5.57
N THR A 98 11.39 9.64 -4.86
CA THR A 98 11.93 11.02 -4.75
C THR A 98 13.04 11.31 -5.75
#